data_AF-A0A1H3TGA8-F1
#
_entry.id   AF-A0A1H3TGA8-F1
#
_cell.length_a   1.000
_cell.length_b   1.000
_cell.length_c   1.000
_cell.angle_alpha   90.00
_cell.angle_beta   90.00
_cell.angle_gamma   90.00
#
_symmetry.space_group_name_H-M   'P 1'
#
loop_
_entity.id
_entity.type
_entity.pdbx_description
1 polymer ?
#
loop_
_entity_poly.entity_id
_entity_poly.type
_entity_poly.pdbx_seq_one_letter_code
_entity_poly.pdbx_strand_id
1 'polypeptide(L)'
;MAPDAAKSSAMPEADFAPDLVDRMFDYLVELVPELRGSPATVERVQQQLRREFAGQEAYIPARSPVDKAEMRRQVLRLWNGRNATAVARTLGISRASVYRHLKQPG
;
A
#
# COMPACT_ATOMS: atom_id res chain seq x y z
N MET A 1 -41.04 45.95 -12.91
CA MET A 1 -40.57 44.89 -13.83
C MET A 1 -39.05 45.08 -13.97
N ALA A 2 -38.28 44.26 -13.27
CA ALA A 2 -36.82 44.12 -13.43
C ALA A 2 -36.48 42.66 -13.11
N PRO A 3 -35.69 41.96 -13.93
CA PRO A 3 -35.61 40.50 -13.90
C PRO A 3 -34.56 39.98 -12.91
N ASP A 4 -34.98 38.90 -12.24
CA ASP A 4 -34.26 37.70 -11.82
C ASP A 4 -32.71 37.78 -11.67
N ALA A 5 -32.28 37.80 -10.41
CA ALA A 5 -30.90 37.52 -10.05
C ALA A 5 -30.66 36.01 -10.17
N ALA A 6 -30.07 35.60 -11.30
CA ALA A 6 -29.54 34.27 -11.50
C ALA A 6 -28.56 33.91 -10.36
N LYS A 7 -28.99 33.02 -9.46
CA LYS A 7 -28.10 32.34 -8.53
C LYS A 7 -27.08 31.55 -9.35
N SER A 8 -25.83 31.99 -9.31
CA SER A 8 -24.69 31.24 -9.80
C SER A 8 -24.63 29.90 -9.06
N SER A 9 -24.98 28.82 -9.74
CA SER A 9 -24.79 27.46 -9.26
C SER A 9 -23.30 27.11 -9.37
N ALA A 10 -22.52 27.50 -8.38
CA ALA A 10 -21.19 26.93 -8.19
C ALA A 10 -21.37 25.45 -7.80
N MET A 11 -21.27 24.57 -8.79
CA MET A 11 -21.13 23.13 -8.59
C MET A 11 -19.92 22.90 -7.67
N PRO A 12 -20.02 22.07 -6.62
CA PRO A 12 -18.92 21.88 -5.69
C PRO A 12 -17.76 21.17 -6.39
N GLU A 13 -16.54 21.72 -6.29
CA GLU A 13 -15.25 21.16 -6.74
C GLU A 13 -14.89 19.79 -6.12
N ALA A 14 -15.81 19.18 -5.36
CA ALA A 14 -15.60 17.95 -4.61
C ALA A 14 -15.49 16.68 -5.48
N ASP A 15 -15.85 16.74 -6.76
CA ASP A 15 -15.86 15.57 -7.66
C ASP A 15 -14.47 15.18 -8.20
N PHE A 16 -13.41 15.94 -7.89
CA PHE A 16 -12.06 15.75 -8.46
C PHE A 16 -10.98 15.29 -7.47
N ALA A 17 -11.35 14.71 -6.33
CA ALA A 17 -10.36 14.19 -5.38
C ALA A 17 -9.67 12.92 -5.93
N PRO A 18 -8.32 12.87 -6.00
CA PRO A 18 -7.59 11.69 -6.47
C PRO A 18 -7.81 10.51 -5.51
N ASP A 19 -8.21 9.37 -6.07
CA ASP A 19 -8.50 8.17 -5.29
C ASP A 19 -7.26 7.30 -5.07
N LEU A 20 -7.46 6.12 -4.47
CA LEU A 20 -6.37 5.21 -4.16
C LEU A 20 -5.50 4.85 -5.38
N VAL A 21 -6.10 4.60 -6.54
CA VAL A 21 -5.36 4.23 -7.76
C VAL A 21 -4.53 5.41 -8.25
N ASP A 22 -5.10 6.62 -8.20
CA ASP A 22 -4.38 7.84 -8.58
C ASP A 22 -3.19 8.06 -7.65
N ARG A 23 -3.42 7.98 -6.33
CA ARG A 23 -2.39 8.13 -5.30
C ARG A 23 -1.27 7.09 -5.43
N MET A 24 -1.60 5.83 -5.71
CA MET A 24 -0.59 4.79 -5.91
C MET A 24 0.33 5.12 -7.08
N PHE A 25 -0.22 5.63 -8.18
CA PHE A 25 0.58 6.01 -9.34
C PHE A 25 1.42 7.26 -9.08
N ASP A 26 0.94 8.22 -8.30
CA ASP A 26 1.76 9.37 -7.87
C ASP A 26 3.06 8.89 -7.18
N TYR A 27 2.96 7.94 -6.24
CA TYR A 27 4.13 7.35 -5.57
C TYR A 27 5.04 6.59 -6.54
N LEU A 28 4.47 5.82 -7.47
CA LEU A 28 5.26 5.07 -8.45
C LEU A 28 6.00 5.99 -9.41
N VAL A 29 5.37 7.07 -9.83
CA VAL A 29 5.93 8.09 -10.70
C VAL A 29 7.02 8.91 -9.99
N GLU A 30 6.87 9.16 -8.69
CA GLU A 30 7.92 9.76 -7.87
C GLU A 30 9.15 8.85 -7.77
N LEU A 31 8.93 7.54 -7.58
CA LEU A 31 10.00 6.56 -7.46
C LEU A 31 10.69 6.23 -8.80
N VAL A 32 9.92 6.20 -9.90
CA VAL A 32 10.36 5.82 -11.25
C VAL A 32 9.87 6.87 -12.25
N PRO A 33 10.59 8.00 -12.40
CA PRO A 33 10.16 9.12 -13.24
C PRO A 33 9.96 8.77 -14.72
N GLU A 34 10.60 7.71 -15.21
CA GLU A 34 10.46 7.21 -16.58
C GLU A 34 9.02 6.84 -16.92
N LEU A 35 8.21 6.48 -15.92
CA LEU A 35 6.78 6.21 -16.08
C LEU A 35 6.01 7.46 -16.54
N ARG A 36 6.50 8.68 -16.26
CA ARG A 36 5.91 9.94 -16.75
C ARG A 36 5.96 10.06 -18.27
N GLY A 37 6.95 9.44 -18.90
CA GLY A 37 7.19 9.55 -20.34
C GLY A 37 6.11 8.91 -21.22
N SER A 38 5.17 8.17 -20.63
CA SER A 38 4.04 7.59 -21.36
C SER A 38 2.72 7.77 -20.61
N PRO A 39 2.15 8.99 -20.59
CA PRO A 39 0.89 9.27 -19.90
C PRO A 39 -0.26 8.35 -20.36
N ALA A 40 -0.34 8.07 -21.67
CA ALA A 40 -1.32 7.16 -22.23
C ALA A 40 -1.15 5.70 -21.76
N THR A 41 0.06 5.28 -21.39
CA THR A 41 0.30 3.95 -20.83
C THR A 41 -0.07 3.89 -19.37
N VAL A 42 0.29 4.92 -18.59
CA VAL A 42 -0.14 5.06 -17.19
C VAL A 42 -1.67 5.03 -17.10
N GLU A 43 -2.35 5.86 -17.90
CA GLU A 43 -3.81 5.92 -17.93
C GLU A 43 -4.44 4.57 -18.30
N ARG A 44 -3.90 3.89 -19.33
CA ARG A 44 -4.37 2.56 -19.74
C ARG A 44 -4.27 1.55 -18.59
N VAL A 45 -3.16 1.53 -17.87
CA VAL A 45 -2.96 0.61 -16.74
C VAL A 45 -3.90 0.97 -15.59
N GLN A 46 -4.05 2.26 -15.25
CA GLN A 46 -5.02 2.70 -14.24
C GLN A 46 -6.45 2.26 -14.60
N GLN A 47 -6.88 2.45 -15.85
CA GLN A 47 -8.20 2.00 -16.31
C GLN A 47 -8.35 0.47 -16.21
N GLN A 48 -7.31 -0.29 -16.54
CA GLN A 48 -7.34 -1.75 -16.42
C GLN A 48 -7.49 -2.19 -14.95
N LEU A 49 -6.72 -1.61 -14.03
CA LEU A 49 -6.84 -1.88 -12.60
C LEU A 49 -8.24 -1.54 -12.08
N ARG A 50 -8.78 -0.40 -12.49
CA ARG A 50 -10.14 0.00 -12.11
C ARG A 50 -11.18 -1.01 -12.60
N ARG A 51 -11.05 -1.52 -13.83
CA ARG A 51 -11.96 -2.57 -14.35
C ARG A 51 -11.84 -3.88 -13.60
N GLU A 52 -10.62 -4.28 -13.24
CA GLU A 52 -10.35 -5.56 -12.59
C GLU A 52 -10.77 -5.58 -11.12
N PHE A 53 -10.53 -4.48 -10.41
CA PHE A 53 -10.71 -4.40 -8.95
C PHE A 53 -11.92 -3.56 -8.53
N ALA A 54 -12.70 -3.00 -9.46
CA ALA A 54 -13.91 -2.24 -9.14
C ALA A 54 -14.86 -3.05 -8.24
N GLY A 55 -15.33 -2.39 -7.16
CA GLY A 55 -16.29 -2.98 -6.21
C GLY A 55 -15.69 -3.97 -5.21
N GLN A 56 -14.38 -4.24 -5.24
CA GLN A 56 -13.74 -5.09 -4.25
C GLN A 56 -13.42 -4.31 -2.97
N GLU A 57 -13.80 -4.86 -1.82
CA GLU A 57 -13.34 -4.38 -0.51
C GLU A 57 -12.01 -5.07 -0.16
N ALA A 58 -10.92 -4.31 -0.19
CA ALA A 58 -9.58 -4.83 0.12
C ALA A 58 -9.00 -4.14 1.37
N TYR A 59 -8.64 -4.96 2.37
CA TYR A 59 -7.87 -4.47 3.51
C TYR A 59 -6.39 -4.37 3.15
N ILE A 60 -5.82 -3.16 3.27
CA ILE A 60 -4.39 -2.91 3.08
C ILE A 60 -3.70 -2.91 4.45
N PRO A 61 -2.99 -3.98 4.83
CA PRO A 61 -2.33 -4.03 6.13
C PRO A 61 -1.11 -3.10 6.15
N ALA A 62 -0.89 -2.42 7.29
CA ALA A 62 0.28 -1.55 7.50
C ALA A 62 1.65 -2.27 7.41
N ARG A 63 1.66 -3.61 7.41
CA ARG A 63 2.86 -4.43 7.17
C ARG A 63 2.53 -5.48 6.13
N SER A 64 3.33 -5.53 5.06
CA SER A 64 3.11 -6.47 3.98
C SER A 64 3.14 -7.92 4.49
N PRO A 65 2.27 -8.80 4.00
CA PRO A 65 2.40 -10.25 4.23
C PRO A 65 3.77 -10.77 3.81
N VAL A 66 4.38 -10.18 2.77
CA VAL A 66 5.73 -10.52 2.30
C VAL A 66 6.76 -10.19 3.37
N ASP A 67 6.75 -8.98 3.93
CA ASP A 67 7.67 -8.59 5.00
C ASP A 67 7.54 -9.48 6.23
N LYS A 68 6.30 -9.84 6.59
CA LYS A 68 6.03 -10.76 7.70
C LYS A 68 6.63 -12.15 7.43
N ALA A 69 6.47 -12.66 6.21
CA ALA A 69 7.02 -13.94 5.79
C ALA A 69 8.56 -13.91 5.74
N GLU A 70 9.15 -12.82 5.24
CA GLU A 70 10.59 -12.64 5.20
C GLU A 70 11.18 -12.56 6.60
N MET A 71 10.60 -11.75 7.50
CA MET A 71 11.01 -11.69 8.91
C MET A 71 10.96 -13.08 9.56
N ARG A 72 9.90 -13.86 9.30
CA ARG A 72 9.81 -15.24 9.78
C ARG A 72 10.93 -16.12 9.22
N ARG A 73 11.22 -16.04 7.91
CA ARG A 73 12.33 -16.78 7.28
C ARG A 73 13.69 -16.41 7.91
N GLN A 74 13.93 -15.13 8.16
CA GLN A 74 15.15 -14.65 8.82
C GLN A 74 15.27 -15.21 10.25
N VAL A 75 14.18 -15.19 11.03
CA VAL A 75 14.13 -15.80 12.36
C VAL A 75 14.47 -17.29 12.31
N LEU A 76 13.82 -18.05 11.41
CA LEU A 76 14.05 -19.49 11.27
C LEU A 76 15.49 -19.81 10.84
N ARG A 77 16.07 -18.99 9.96
CA ARG A 77 17.46 -19.15 9.49
C ARG A 77 18.47 -18.96 10.61
N LEU A 78 18.26 -18.00 11.50
CA LEU A 78 19.18 -17.67 12.59
C LEU A 78 18.95 -18.53 13.84
N TRP A 79 17.82 -19.22 13.94
CA TRP A 79 17.45 -19.99 15.11
C TRP A 79 18.25 -21.29 15.25
N ASN A 80 18.86 -21.50 16.42
CA ASN A 80 19.61 -22.72 16.74
C ASN A 80 18.96 -23.56 17.87
N GLY A 81 17.73 -23.24 18.25
CA GLY A 81 17.01 -23.93 19.34
C GLY A 81 17.05 -23.23 20.69
N ARG A 82 18.07 -22.41 20.98
CA ARG A 82 18.23 -21.78 22.32
C ARG A 82 18.71 -20.32 22.29
N ASN A 83 18.88 -19.72 21.11
CA ASN A 83 19.50 -18.41 20.94
C ASN A 83 18.52 -17.22 20.77
N ALA A 84 17.33 -17.26 21.39
CA ALA A 84 16.25 -16.27 21.14
C ALA A 84 16.69 -14.82 21.37
N THR A 85 17.48 -14.57 22.43
CA THR A 85 18.00 -13.25 22.75
C THR A 85 18.99 -12.75 21.69
N ALA A 86 19.80 -13.64 21.12
CA ALA A 86 20.75 -13.27 20.06
C ALA A 86 20.00 -12.93 18.77
N VAL A 87 19.07 -13.79 18.34
CA VAL A 87 18.23 -13.56 17.16
C VAL A 87 17.46 -12.24 17.28
N ALA A 88 16.85 -11.98 18.44
CA ALA A 88 16.14 -10.74 18.72
C ALA A 88 17.02 -9.50 18.52
N ARG A 89 18.25 -9.53 19.06
CA ARG A 89 19.21 -8.42 18.90
C ARG A 89 19.65 -8.25 17.45
N THR A 90 19.96 -9.35 16.75
CA THR A 90 20.39 -9.30 15.34
C THR A 90 19.32 -8.72 14.43
N LEU A 91 18.05 -9.08 14.64
CA LEU A 91 16.94 -8.66 13.80
C LEU A 91 16.23 -7.38 14.30
N GLY A 92 16.67 -6.80 15.42
CA GLY A 92 16.05 -5.61 16.00
C GLY A 92 14.60 -5.81 16.47
N ILE A 93 14.24 -7.02 16.88
CA ILE A 93 12.88 -7.36 17.35
C ILE A 93 12.87 -7.79 18.81
N SER A 94 11.68 -7.81 19.44
CA SER A 94 11.56 -8.34 20.79
C SER A 94 11.76 -9.85 20.84
N ARG A 95 12.24 -10.37 21.97
CA ARG A 95 12.33 -11.83 22.20
C ARG A 95 10.97 -12.53 22.08
N ALA A 96 9.89 -11.87 22.50
CA ALA A 96 8.53 -12.39 22.33
C ALA A 96 8.14 -12.50 20.84
N SER A 97 8.58 -11.55 20.01
CA SER A 97 8.36 -11.59 18.55
C SER A 97 9.09 -12.77 17.91
N VAL A 98 10.30 -13.10 18.35
CA VAL A 98 11.02 -14.32 17.91
C VAL A 98 10.16 -15.56 18.12
N TYR A 99 9.68 -15.79 19.34
CA TYR A 99 8.83 -16.94 19.63
C TYR A 99 7.50 -16.92 18.86
N ARG A 100 6.94 -15.73 18.60
CA ARG A 100 5.73 -15.61 17.79
C ARG A 100 5.96 -16.12 16.37
N HIS A 101 7.07 -15.75 15.74
CA HIS A 101 7.41 -16.23 14.40
C HIS A 101 7.74 -17.73 14.37
N LEU A 102 8.37 -18.27 15.43
CA LEU A 102 8.64 -19.71 15.57
C LEU A 102 7.36 -20.55 15.75
N LYS A 103 6.35 -20.01 16.43
CA LYS A 103 5.07 -20.71 16.68
C LYS A 103 4.12 -20.71 15.48
N GLN A 104 4.35 -19.84 14.49
CA GLN A 104 3.48 -19.81 13.31
C GLN A 104 3.71 -21.06 12.46
N PRO A 105 2.64 -21.79 12.10
CA PRO A 105 2.75 -22.91 11.17
C PRO A 105 3.33 -22.43 9.83
N GLY A 106 3.98 -23.37 9.12
CA GLY A 106 4.58 -23.16 7.80
C GLY A 106 3.61 -22.56 6.81
#